data_AF-A0AAT9T1X9-F1
#
_entry.id   AF-A0AAT9T1X9-F1
#
_cell.length_a   1.000
_cell.length_b   1.000
_cell.length_c   1.000
_cell.angle_alpha   90.00
_cell.angle_beta   90.00
_cell.angle_gamma   90.00
#
_symmetry.space_group_name_H-M   'P 1'
#
loop_
_entity.id
_entity.type
_entity.pdbx_description
1 polymer ?
#
loop_
_entity_poly.entity_id
_entity_poly.type
_entity_poly.pdbx_seq_one_letter_code
_entity_poly.pdbx_strand_id
1 'polypeptide(L)'
;MSASAFHDAVGQGIKNLGRLNLAGDVMAVKYEGWDTIYRNDGAMTAMARYIRGGARDEVEVNIGQVVGAPDVVRRVFIVTSSLSRTDVANGFAQAADGNPLRPNFVQLYWILMGFFSACAEIGAVGCVVCQP
;
A
#
# COMPACT_ATOMS: atom_id res chain seq x y z
N MET A 1 8.98 10.90 17.17
CA MET A 1 8.77 10.94 15.71
C MET A 1 10.09 10.81 14.96
N SER A 2 10.23 9.85 14.04
CA SER A 2 11.35 9.81 13.09
C SER A 2 10.81 9.99 11.67
N ALA A 3 11.08 11.15 11.06
CA ALA A 3 10.65 11.44 9.69
C ALA A 3 11.36 10.53 8.67
N SER A 4 12.59 10.09 8.97
CA SER A 4 13.39 9.22 8.09
C SER A 4 12.75 7.82 7.94
N ALA A 5 12.40 7.17 9.05
CA ALA A 5 11.78 5.85 9.01
C ALA A 5 10.40 5.88 8.33
N PHE A 6 9.64 6.97 8.50
CA PHE A 6 8.37 7.17 7.80
C PHE A 6 8.58 7.42 6.30
N HIS A 7 9.60 8.19 5.93
CA HIS A 7 9.95 8.46 4.54
C HIS A 7 10.25 7.17 3.76
N ASP A 8 10.96 6.23 4.37
CA ASP A 8 11.24 4.93 3.73
C ASP A 8 9.96 4.14 3.45
N ALA A 9 9.06 4.07 4.44
CA ALA A 9 7.76 3.40 4.27
C ALA A 9 6.91 4.05 3.17
N VAL A 10 6.91 5.39 3.10
CA VAL A 10 6.23 6.15 2.03
C VAL A 10 6.87 5.90 0.67
N GLY A 11 8.20 5.91 0.58
CA GLY A 11 8.91 5.61 -0.66
C GLY A 11 8.61 4.21 -1.19
N GLN A 12 8.51 3.22 -0.31
CA GLN A 12 8.07 1.88 -0.69
C GLN A 12 6.58 1.83 -1.07
N GLY A 13 5.73 2.59 -0.38
CA GLY A 13 4.31 2.74 -0.71
C GLY A 13 4.11 3.29 -2.13
N ILE A 14 4.75 4.41 -2.45
CA ILE A 14 4.67 5.06 -3.77
C ILE A 14 5.12 4.12 -4.88
N LYS A 15 6.23 3.38 -4.70
CA LYS A 15 6.70 2.38 -5.67
C LYS A 15 5.67 1.29 -5.95
N ASN A 16 4.88 0.90 -4.95
CA ASN A 16 3.89 -0.16 -5.08
C ASN A 16 2.56 0.32 -5.69
N LEU A 17 2.33 1.63 -5.81
CA LEU A 17 1.10 2.17 -6.41
C LEU A 17 0.89 1.67 -7.85
N GLY A 18 1.96 1.65 -8.65
CA GLY A 18 1.91 1.16 -10.04
C GLY A 18 1.54 -0.33 -10.16
N ARG A 19 1.61 -1.10 -9.06
CA ARG A 19 1.24 -2.52 -9.04
C ARG A 19 -0.24 -2.77 -8.73
N LEU A 20 -1.01 -1.73 -8.40
CA LEU A 20 -2.43 -1.83 -8.04
C LEU A 20 -3.36 -2.03 -9.23
N ASN A 21 -2.85 -1.83 -10.44
CA ASN A 21 -3.61 -2.08 -11.66
C ASN A 21 -3.75 -3.58 -11.98
N LEU A 22 -2.96 -4.45 -11.34
CA LEU A 22 -3.05 -5.92 -11.47
C LEU A 22 -3.24 -6.36 -12.94
N ALA A 23 -2.41 -5.82 -13.83
CA ALA A 23 -2.52 -6.01 -15.27
C ALA A 23 -1.16 -6.27 -15.93
N GLY A 24 -1.20 -6.75 -17.17
CA GLY A 24 -0.02 -6.97 -18.02
C GLY A 24 0.88 -8.12 -17.55
N ASP A 25 2.11 -8.13 -18.07
CA ASP A 25 3.09 -9.22 -17.93
C ASP A 25 3.41 -9.55 -16.46
N VAL A 26 3.34 -8.56 -15.56
CA VAL A 26 3.58 -8.75 -14.12
C VAL A 26 2.58 -9.73 -13.50
N MET A 27 1.32 -9.72 -13.97
CA MET A 27 0.32 -10.69 -13.52
C MET A 27 0.50 -12.04 -14.16
N ALA A 28 0.88 -12.11 -15.44
CA ALA A 28 1.17 -13.39 -16.11
C ALA A 28 2.24 -14.19 -15.34
N VAL A 29 3.33 -13.52 -14.94
CA VAL A 29 4.39 -14.12 -14.12
C VAL A 29 3.88 -14.57 -12.75
N LYS A 30 2.94 -13.83 -12.14
CA LYS A 30 2.31 -14.22 -10.87
C LYS A 30 1.46 -15.48 -11.04
N TYR A 31 0.64 -15.54 -12.09
CA TYR A 31 -0.21 -16.70 -12.36
C TYR A 31 0.61 -17.97 -12.56
N GLU A 32 1.71 -17.88 -13.33
CA GLU A 32 2.67 -18.98 -13.48
C GLU A 32 3.31 -19.38 -12.15
N GLY A 33 3.72 -18.40 -11.33
CA GLY A 33 4.28 -18.67 -10.01
C GLY A 33 3.29 -19.33 -9.04
N TRP A 34 2.00 -19.04 -9.18
CA TRP A 34 0.92 -19.65 -8.40
C TRP A 34 0.50 -21.02 -8.93
N ASP A 35 0.77 -21.32 -10.20
CA ASP A 35 0.53 -22.62 -10.83
C ASP A 35 1.56 -23.68 -10.43
N THR A 36 2.31 -23.42 -9.36
CA THR A 36 3.32 -24.32 -8.80
C THR A 36 2.90 -24.83 -7.43
N ILE A 37 3.55 -25.91 -7.00
CA ILE A 37 3.39 -26.44 -5.65
C ILE A 37 4.02 -25.46 -4.63
N TYR A 38 3.37 -25.31 -3.48
CA TYR A 38 3.88 -24.53 -2.38
C TYR A 38 5.21 -25.11 -1.85
N ARG A 39 6.22 -24.26 -1.69
CA ARG A 39 7.51 -24.62 -1.10
C ARG A 39 7.76 -23.76 0.13
N ASN A 40 8.12 -24.40 1.24
CA ASN A 40 8.52 -23.73 2.46
C ASN A 40 9.91 -24.25 2.86
N ASP A 41 10.90 -23.37 2.97
CA ASP A 41 12.26 -23.69 3.40
C ASP A 41 12.88 -24.95 2.78
N GLY A 42 12.69 -25.13 1.47
CA GLY A 42 13.24 -26.27 0.71
C GLY A 42 12.47 -27.59 0.86
N ALA A 43 11.48 -27.67 1.77
CA ALA A 43 10.57 -28.81 1.83
C ALA A 43 9.55 -28.73 0.68
N MET A 44 9.54 -29.74 -0.16
CA MET A 44 8.57 -29.88 -1.23
C MET A 44 7.27 -30.43 -0.64
N THR A 45 6.24 -29.58 -0.56
CA THR A 45 4.90 -30.04 -0.16
C THR A 45 4.20 -30.72 -1.34
N ALA A 46 2.99 -31.25 -1.15
CA ALA A 46 2.10 -31.64 -2.27
C ALA A 46 0.93 -30.64 -2.43
N MET A 47 1.04 -29.46 -1.82
CA MET A 47 -0.05 -28.49 -1.76
C MET A 47 0.01 -27.55 -2.97
N ALA A 48 -1.05 -27.54 -3.77
CA ALA A 48 -1.25 -26.51 -4.78
C ALA A 48 -1.40 -25.13 -4.08
N ARG A 49 -0.94 -24.05 -4.73
CA ARG A 49 -1.14 -22.69 -4.21
C ARG A 49 -2.55 -22.17 -4.52
N TYR A 50 -3.15 -22.61 -5.62
CA TYR A 50 -4.59 -22.43 -5.87
C TYR A 50 -5.37 -23.38 -4.97
N ILE A 51 -5.85 -22.86 -3.83
CA ILE A 51 -6.62 -23.63 -2.83
C ILE A 51 -8.07 -23.16 -2.78
N ARG A 52 -8.30 -21.84 -2.82
CA ARG A 52 -9.62 -21.21 -2.79
C ARG A 52 -9.73 -20.25 -3.97
N GLY A 53 -10.88 -20.23 -4.64
CA GLY A 53 -11.12 -19.37 -5.80
C GLY A 53 -11.05 -20.05 -7.17
N GLY A 54 -10.89 -21.38 -7.20
CA GLY A 54 -10.91 -22.18 -8.42
C GLY A 54 -9.53 -22.50 -8.97
N ALA A 55 -9.50 -23.06 -10.17
CA ALA A 55 -8.29 -23.26 -10.94
C ALA A 55 -7.71 -21.92 -11.45
N ARG A 56 -6.54 -21.97 -12.06
CA ARG A 56 -5.82 -20.79 -12.56
C ARG A 56 -6.68 -19.91 -13.46
N ASP A 57 -7.35 -20.51 -14.44
CA ASP A 57 -8.22 -19.84 -15.41
C ASP A 57 -9.37 -19.07 -14.72
N GLU A 58 -10.03 -19.70 -13.74
CA GLU A 58 -11.07 -19.06 -12.93
C GLU A 58 -10.52 -17.83 -12.18
N VAL A 59 -9.33 -17.95 -11.58
CA VAL A 59 -8.68 -16.85 -10.86
C VAL A 59 -8.29 -15.71 -11.80
N GLU A 60 -7.73 -16.00 -12.98
CA GLU A 60 -7.36 -15.00 -13.98
C GLU A 60 -8.59 -14.22 -14.46
N VAL A 61 -9.70 -14.92 -14.76
CA VAL A 61 -10.97 -14.31 -15.16
C VAL A 61 -11.52 -13.43 -14.04
N ASN A 62 -11.55 -13.94 -12.80
CA ASN A 62 -12.07 -13.20 -11.64
C ASN A 62 -11.26 -11.92 -11.37
N ILE A 63 -9.93 -11.98 -11.43
CA ILE A 63 -9.08 -10.79 -11.26
C ILE A 63 -9.33 -9.78 -12.37
N GLY A 64 -9.41 -10.23 -13.63
CA GLY A 64 -9.71 -9.35 -14.76
C GLY A 64 -11.05 -8.61 -14.61
N GLN A 65 -12.09 -9.32 -14.17
CA GLN A 65 -13.40 -8.73 -13.89
C GLN A 65 -13.35 -7.70 -12.75
N VAL A 66 -12.71 -8.03 -11.63
CA VAL A 66 -12.61 -7.15 -10.45
C VAL A 66 -11.83 -5.88 -10.76
N VAL A 67 -10.72 -5.98 -11.50
CA VAL A 67 -9.88 -4.82 -11.83
C VAL A 67 -10.63 -3.79 -12.68
N GLY A 68 -11.46 -4.26 -13.61
CA GLY A 68 -12.28 -3.43 -14.49
C GLY A 68 -13.63 -3.02 -13.92
N ALA A 69 -14.02 -3.53 -12.74
CA ALA A 69 -15.32 -3.26 -12.16
C ALA A 69 -15.44 -1.78 -11.73
N PRO A 70 -16.57 -1.10 -12.00
CA PRO A 70 -16.74 0.33 -11.70
C PRO A 70 -16.77 0.62 -10.20
N ASP A 71 -17.06 -0.37 -9.37
CA ASP A 71 -17.14 -0.31 -7.91
C ASP A 71 -15.86 -0.78 -7.21
N VAL A 72 -14.79 -1.07 -7.96
CA VAL A 72 -13.51 -1.48 -7.37
C VAL A 72 -12.91 -0.33 -6.55
N VAL A 73 -12.59 -0.62 -5.28
CA VAL A 73 -11.95 0.34 -4.39
C VAL A 73 -10.50 -0.06 -4.17
N ARG A 74 -9.57 0.82 -4.54
CA ARG A 74 -8.13 0.65 -4.28
C ARG A 74 -7.77 1.39 -3.00
N ARG A 75 -7.17 0.70 -2.03
CA ARG A 75 -6.71 1.30 -0.77
C ARG A 75 -5.24 0.97 -0.52
N VAL A 76 -4.50 1.94 -0.03
CA VAL A 76 -3.06 1.83 0.24
C VAL A 76 -2.81 2.19 1.67
N PHE A 77 -2.35 1.22 2.45
CA PHE A 77 -2.09 1.40 3.87
C PHE A 77 -0.60 1.48 4.14
N ILE A 78 -0.18 2.55 4.79
CA ILE A 78 1.11 2.60 5.48
C ILE A 78 0.83 2.34 6.96
N VAL A 79 1.35 1.22 7.47
CA VAL A 79 1.26 0.87 8.88
C VAL A 79 2.62 1.11 9.50
N THR A 80 2.71 2.03 10.47
CA THR A 80 3.99 2.47 11.03
C THR A 80 3.90 2.77 12.53
N SER A 81 4.96 2.44 13.26
CA SER A 81 5.15 2.86 14.65
C SER A 81 5.97 4.16 14.78
N SER A 82 6.44 4.73 13.66
CA SER A 82 7.33 5.91 13.67
C SER A 82 6.59 7.25 13.80
N LEU A 83 5.26 7.19 13.77
CA LEU A 83 4.32 8.31 13.79
C LEU A 83 3.32 8.14 14.95
N SER A 84 2.97 9.23 15.63
CA SER A 84 1.86 9.30 16.59
C SER A 84 0.76 10.20 16.06
N ARG A 85 -0.49 9.75 16.17
CA ARG A 85 -1.67 10.52 15.80
C ARG A 85 -1.80 11.78 16.65
N THR A 86 -1.52 11.68 17.95
CA THR A 86 -1.56 12.82 18.87
C THR A 86 -0.57 13.91 18.45
N ASP A 87 0.68 13.54 18.15
CA ASP A 87 1.70 14.49 17.69
C ASP A 87 1.29 15.18 16.38
N VAL A 88 0.70 14.42 15.45
CA VAL A 88 0.23 14.93 14.17
C VAL A 88 -0.91 15.94 14.36
N ALA A 89 -1.90 15.59 15.19
CA ALA A 89 -3.04 16.47 15.48
C ALA A 89 -2.58 17.78 16.14
N ASN A 90 -1.65 17.70 17.10
CA ASN A 90 -1.10 18.87 17.78
C ASN A 90 -0.33 19.78 16.81
N GLY A 91 0.40 19.22 15.85
CA GLY A 91 1.09 20.00 14.83
C GLY A 91 0.11 20.71 13.89
N PHE A 92 -0.99 20.07 13.50
CA PHE A 92 -2.04 20.72 12.71
C PHE A 92 -2.77 21.82 13.47
N ALA A 93 -3.07 21.62 14.76
CA ALA A 93 -3.67 22.66 15.60
C ALA A 93 -2.76 23.89 15.70
N GLN A 94 -1.47 23.68 15.99
CA GLN A 94 -0.48 24.77 16.01
C GLN A 94 -0.41 25.53 14.68
N ALA A 95 -0.46 24.80 13.55
CA ALA A 95 -0.45 25.41 12.22
C ALA A 95 -1.70 26.30 11.99
N ALA A 96 -2.87 25.81 12.39
CA ALA A 96 -4.13 26.54 12.25
C ALA A 96 -4.15 27.82 13.10
N ASP A 97 -3.53 27.79 14.28
CA ASP A 97 -3.40 28.94 15.18
C ASP A 97 -2.29 29.92 14.77
N GLY A 98 -1.58 29.65 13.67
CA GLY A 98 -0.47 30.49 13.18
C GLY A 98 0.82 30.38 14.00
N ASN A 99 0.94 29.36 14.84
CA ASN A 99 2.13 29.14 15.66
C ASN A 99 3.29 28.55 14.82
N PRO A 100 4.55 28.87 15.17
CA PRO A 100 5.71 28.29 14.51
C PRO A 100 5.75 26.77 14.64
N LEU A 101 5.93 26.08 13.50
CA LEU A 101 6.06 24.62 13.46
C LEU A 101 7.52 24.19 13.53
N ARG A 102 7.76 23.03 14.14
CA ARG A 102 9.08 22.42 14.13
C ARG A 102 9.46 21.97 12.71
N PRO A 103 10.73 22.13 12.27
CA PRO A 103 11.15 21.73 10.92
C PRO A 103 10.83 20.27 10.56
N ASN A 104 10.93 19.36 11.54
CA ASN A 104 10.60 17.95 11.33
C ASN A 104 9.11 17.70 11.04
N PHE A 105 8.21 18.53 11.57
CA PHE A 105 6.77 18.44 11.30
C PHE A 105 6.47 18.95 9.89
N VAL A 106 7.13 20.04 9.46
CA VAL A 106 7.02 20.53 8.08
C VAL A 106 7.45 19.44 7.10
N GLN A 107 8.59 18.78 7.35
CA GLN A 107 9.06 17.67 6.51
C GLN A 107 8.05 16.51 6.47
N LEU A 108 7.52 16.10 7.62
CA LEU A 108 6.49 15.06 7.71
C LEU A 108 5.25 15.43 6.89
N TYR A 109 4.80 16.69 6.97
CA TYR A 109 3.67 17.18 6.20
C TYR A 109 3.89 17.04 4.70
N TRP A 110 5.06 17.44 4.19
CA TRP A 110 5.41 17.27 2.77
C TRP A 110 5.36 15.80 2.33
N ILE A 111 5.87 14.91 3.17
CA ILE A 111 5.86 13.46 2.89
C ILE A 111 4.42 12.93 2.83
N LEU A 112 3.56 13.31 3.78
CA LEU A 112 2.16 12.92 3.80
C LEU A 112 1.42 13.44 2.56
N MET A 113 1.63 14.71 2.22
CA MET A 113 1.02 15.32 1.03
C MET A 113 1.44 14.62 -0.25
N GLY A 114 2.73 14.33 -0.42
CA GLY A 114 3.24 13.57 -1.56
C GLY A 114 2.61 12.18 -1.66
N PHE A 115 2.51 11.46 -0.53
CA PHE A 115 1.87 10.14 -0.48
C PHE A 115 0.40 10.18 -0.91
N PHE A 116 -0.40 11.08 -0.32
CA PHE A 116 -1.83 11.16 -0.63
C PHE A 116 -2.07 11.66 -2.05
N SER A 117 -1.26 12.59 -2.56
CA SER A 117 -1.31 13.03 -3.96
C SER A 117 -1.05 11.85 -4.91
N ALA A 118 0.01 11.09 -4.67
CA ALA A 118 0.33 9.92 -5.49
C ALA A 118 -0.77 8.86 -5.45
N CYS A 119 -1.42 8.65 -4.31
CA CYS A 119 -2.59 7.77 -4.22
C CYS A 119 -3.77 8.29 -5.05
N ALA A 120 -4.08 9.59 -4.95
CA ALA A 120 -5.19 10.21 -5.67
C ALA A 120 -4.98 10.15 -7.20
N GLU A 121 -3.74 10.35 -7.67
CA GLU A 121 -3.38 10.28 -9.10
C GLU A 121 -3.75 8.96 -9.77
N ILE A 122 -3.73 7.85 -9.02
CA ILE A 122 -4.08 6.51 -9.54
C ILE A 122 -5.47 6.04 -9.10
N GLY A 123 -6.30 6.94 -8.56
CA GLY A 123 -7.64 6.59 -8.07
C GLY A 123 -7.63 5.66 -6.86
N ALA A 124 -6.59 5.73 -6.01
CA ALA A 124 -6.49 4.97 -4.78
C ALA A 124 -6.69 5.85 -3.54
N VAL A 125 -7.21 5.25 -2.47
CA VAL A 125 -7.35 5.89 -1.17
C VAL A 125 -6.14 5.55 -0.31
N GLY A 126 -5.29 6.54 -0.05
CA GLY A 126 -4.18 6.41 0.89
C GLY A 126 -4.66 6.45 2.34
N CYS A 127 -4.06 5.65 3.21
CA CYS A 127 -4.33 5.59 4.65
C CYS A 127 -3.02 5.39 5.42
N VAL A 128 -2.86 6.10 6.53
CA VAL A 128 -1.73 5.92 7.45
C VAL A 128 -2.26 5.44 8.80
N VAL A 129 -1.88 4.24 9.19
CA VAL A 129 -2.14 3.66 10.51
C VAL A 129 -0.90 3.89 11.36
N CYS A 130 -1.07 4.63 12.45
CA CYS A 130 0.01 5.10 13.31
C CYS A 130 -0.27 4.79 14.78
N GLN A 131 0.68 5.12 15.67
CA GLN A 131 0.44 5.04 17.10
C GLN A 131 -0.68 6.01 17.51
N PRO A 132 -1.42 5.71 18.60
CA PRO A 132 -2.42 6.63 19.15
C PRO A 132 -1.88 8.05 19.41
#